data_AF-A0A0B8NWM5-F1
#
_entry.id   AF-A0A0B8NWM5-F1
#
_cell.length_a   1.000
_cell.length_b   1.000
_cell.length_c   1.000
_cell.angle_alpha   90.00
_cell.angle_beta   90.00
_cell.angle_gamma   90.00
#
_symmetry.space_group_name_H-M   'P 1'
#
loop_
_entity.id
_entity.type
_entity.pdbx_description
1 polymer ?
#
loop_
_entity_poly.entity_id
_entity_poly.type
_entity_poly.pdbx_seq_one_letter_code
_entity_poly.pdbx_strand_id
1 'polypeptide(L)'
;MVAIALPLTSMLTLLLMKFTGIPINQMSVTGLIVALGIMVDNAVVMVDTIQSYRLKGMEKLESAVKAVKHLWVPLLGSTLTTILAFAPIFLSPGATGEFVGAIAITVSFSLAGSYLISHTIIAGFSARFLPSHTSSNAWYQTGLSIPPLTRAFSASVRFAIKRPLIAIALVMLVPLTGFWSASQLTEQFFPPSDRDMFEIRVYLPPQASIFASQDTAMKVDELVREYDGIERIDWLVGANFPSFYYNLIVTDNRAPYFTQAMVKTDHFSSANEIIPKLQEQLNSAVPNAQILVRKLEQGPPFNAPIELRVYGEN
;
A
#
# COMPACT_ATOMS: atom_id res chain seq x y z
N MET A 1 6.78 17.51 -20.92
CA MET A 1 6.26 16.37 -21.71
C MET A 1 6.04 15.16 -20.83
N VAL A 2 7.08 14.74 -20.11
CA VAL A 2 7.01 13.67 -19.09
C VAL A 2 5.87 13.89 -18.08
N ALA A 3 5.67 15.12 -17.61
CA ALA A 3 4.57 15.44 -16.69
C ALA A 3 3.16 15.11 -17.22
N ILE A 4 2.94 15.11 -18.54
CA ILE A 4 1.65 14.74 -19.16
C ILE A 4 1.47 13.21 -19.18
N ALA A 5 2.56 12.43 -19.14
CA ALA A 5 2.49 10.97 -19.09
C ALA A 5 1.83 10.47 -17.81
N LEU A 6 2.03 11.16 -16.69
CA LEU A 6 1.48 10.80 -15.38
C LEU A 6 -0.06 10.75 -15.35
N PRO A 7 -0.80 11.84 -15.65
CA PRO A 7 -2.26 11.81 -15.63
C PRO A 7 -2.82 10.87 -16.69
N LEU A 8 -2.23 10.80 -17.89
CA LEU A 8 -2.69 9.89 -18.95
C LEU A 8 -2.58 8.43 -18.54
N THR A 9 -1.45 8.05 -17.94
CA THR A 9 -1.23 6.67 -17.53
C THR A 9 -2.05 6.31 -16.29
N SER A 10 -2.26 7.27 -15.39
CA SER A 10 -3.18 7.11 -14.27
C SER A 10 -4.61 6.88 -14.76
N MET A 11 -5.09 7.67 -15.74
CA MET A 11 -6.41 7.46 -16.35
C MET A 11 -6.54 6.08 -17.01
N LEU A 12 -5.51 5.64 -17.74
CA LEU A 12 -5.48 4.32 -18.36
C LEU A 12 -5.50 3.20 -17.30
N THR A 13 -4.76 3.37 -16.21
CA THR A 13 -4.75 2.44 -15.08
C THR A 13 -6.14 2.32 -14.45
N LEU A 14 -6.79 3.44 -14.16
CA LEU A 14 -8.14 3.47 -13.60
C LEU A 14 -9.16 2.83 -14.56
N LEU A 15 -9.00 3.03 -15.86
CA LEU A 15 -9.82 2.38 -16.89
C LEU A 15 -9.64 0.86 -16.86
N LEU A 16 -8.41 0.35 -16.79
CA LEU A 16 -8.12 -1.08 -16.67
C LEU A 16 -8.66 -1.68 -15.36
N MET A 17 -8.54 -0.95 -14.25
CA MET A 17 -9.15 -1.36 -12.97
C MET A 17 -10.68 -1.48 -13.08
N LYS A 18 -11.32 -0.49 -13.72
CA LYS A 18 -12.77 -0.52 -13.97
C LYS A 18 -13.18 -1.72 -14.83
N PHE A 19 -12.42 -2.03 -15.88
CA PHE A 19 -12.69 -3.18 -16.75
C PHE A 19 -12.51 -4.53 -16.05
N THR A 20 -11.59 -4.61 -15.09
CA THR A 20 -11.29 -5.84 -14.33
C THR A 20 -12.08 -5.95 -13.02
N GLY A 21 -12.93 -4.97 -12.71
CA GLY A 21 -13.77 -4.97 -11.52
C GLY A 21 -13.01 -4.70 -10.21
N ILE A 22 -11.78 -4.18 -10.29
CA ILE A 22 -10.97 -3.87 -9.11
C ILE A 22 -11.46 -2.55 -8.50
N PRO A 23 -11.96 -2.57 -7.25
CA PRO A 23 -12.48 -1.38 -6.60
C PRO A 23 -11.36 -0.39 -6.28
N ILE A 24 -11.69 0.90 -6.27
CA ILE A 24 -10.79 1.94 -5.77
C ILE A 24 -10.90 1.94 -4.24
N ASN A 25 -9.91 1.37 -3.58
CA ASN A 25 -9.76 1.37 -2.13
C ASN A 25 -8.37 1.89 -1.72
N GLN A 26 -8.11 1.94 -0.42
CA GLN A 26 -6.82 2.41 0.11
C GLN A 26 -5.63 1.63 -0.49
N MET A 27 -5.76 0.31 -0.66
CA MET A 27 -4.68 -0.54 -1.19
C MET A 27 -4.41 -0.25 -2.66
N SER A 28 -5.44 -0.14 -3.50
CA SER A 28 -5.24 0.23 -4.91
C SER A 28 -4.69 1.64 -5.08
N VAL A 29 -5.12 2.60 -4.24
CA VAL A 29 -4.58 3.97 -4.28
C VAL A 29 -3.11 3.98 -3.89
N THR A 30 -2.72 3.22 -2.86
CA THR A 30 -1.31 3.01 -2.50
C THR A 30 -0.53 2.43 -3.68
N GLY A 31 -1.09 1.43 -4.38
CA GLY A 31 -0.51 0.88 -5.60
C GLY A 31 -0.29 1.94 -6.69
N LEU A 32 -1.26 2.83 -6.91
CA LEU A 32 -1.14 3.93 -7.86
C LEU A 32 -0.01 4.89 -7.46
N ILE A 33 0.09 5.25 -6.18
CA ILE A 33 1.14 6.14 -5.64
C ILE A 33 2.53 5.53 -5.85
N VAL A 34 2.70 4.25 -5.48
CA VAL A 34 3.96 3.52 -5.72
C VAL A 34 4.29 3.48 -7.21
N ALA A 35 3.28 3.25 -8.04
CA ALA A 35 3.45 3.19 -9.48
C ALA A 35 3.85 4.53 -10.10
N LEU A 36 3.45 5.69 -9.55
CA LEU A 36 3.81 7.00 -10.09
C LEU A 36 5.33 7.17 -10.28
N GLY A 37 6.13 6.67 -9.34
CA GLY A 37 7.59 6.77 -9.42
C GLY A 37 8.18 5.99 -10.59
N ILE A 38 7.66 4.77 -10.84
CA ILE A 38 8.20 3.85 -11.86
C ILE A 38 7.53 4.10 -13.22
N MET A 39 6.30 4.60 -13.23
CA MET A 39 5.52 4.97 -14.42
C MET A 39 6.19 6.05 -15.27
N VAL A 40 6.96 6.95 -14.64
CA VAL A 40 7.66 8.04 -15.32
C VAL A 40 8.86 7.55 -16.12
N ASP A 41 9.46 6.42 -15.74
CA ASP A 41 10.76 5.97 -16.26
C ASP A 41 10.71 5.72 -17.78
N ASN A 42 9.73 4.94 -18.25
CA ASN A 42 9.54 4.68 -19.68
C ASN A 42 9.35 5.96 -20.51
N ALA A 43 8.69 6.98 -19.96
CA ALA A 43 8.47 8.26 -20.64
C ALA A 43 9.77 9.08 -20.67
N VAL A 44 10.55 9.08 -19.59
CA VAL A 44 11.85 9.79 -19.52
C VAL A 44 12.83 9.20 -20.53
N VAL A 45 13.02 7.87 -20.54
CA VAL A 45 13.97 7.21 -21.44
C VAL A 45 13.60 7.44 -22.91
N MET A 46 12.31 7.41 -23.24
CA MET A 46 11.81 7.70 -24.59
C MET A 46 12.10 9.14 -25.02
N VAL A 47 11.78 10.12 -24.16
CA VAL A 47 12.02 11.54 -24.41
C VAL A 47 13.51 11.82 -24.59
N ASP A 48 14.35 11.27 -23.71
CA ASP A 48 15.81 11.47 -23.74
C ASP A 48 16.44 10.88 -25.00
N THR A 49 16.01 9.67 -25.39
CA THR A 49 16.50 9.02 -26.62
C THR A 49 16.09 9.81 -27.87
N ILE A 50 14.84 10.28 -27.95
CA ILE A 50 14.39 11.13 -29.06
C ILE A 50 15.17 12.44 -29.07
N GLN A 51 15.36 13.09 -27.92
CA GLN A 51 16.13 14.32 -27.80
C GLN A 51 17.57 14.13 -28.27
N SER A 52 18.23 13.05 -27.85
CA SER A 52 19.58 12.70 -28.29
C SER A 52 19.68 12.55 -29.81
N TYR A 53 18.69 11.92 -30.45
CA TYR A 53 18.63 11.81 -31.91
C TYR A 53 18.37 13.15 -32.60
N ARG A 54 17.49 13.99 -32.05
CA ARG A 54 17.21 15.34 -32.56
C ARG A 54 18.43 16.24 -32.49
N LEU A 55 19.21 16.17 -31.40
CA LEU A 55 20.46 16.91 -31.22
C LEU A 55 21.57 16.45 -32.15
N LYS A 56 21.52 15.20 -32.62
CA LYS A 56 22.40 14.67 -33.67
C LYS A 56 21.97 15.06 -35.09
N GLY A 57 20.93 15.89 -35.22
CA GLY A 57 20.46 16.42 -36.51
C GLY A 57 19.42 15.56 -37.23
N MET A 58 18.89 14.49 -36.60
CA MET A 58 17.83 13.69 -37.23
C MET A 58 16.51 14.46 -37.34
N GLU A 59 15.77 14.20 -38.43
CA GLU A 59 14.45 14.79 -38.62
C GLU A 59 13.44 14.31 -37.56
N LYS A 60 12.37 15.10 -37.35
CA LYS A 60 11.36 14.84 -36.30
C LYS A 60 10.81 13.42 -36.37
N LEU A 61 10.28 13.03 -37.53
CA LEU A 61 9.65 11.72 -37.71
C LEU A 61 10.67 10.59 -37.61
N GLU A 62 11.83 10.76 -38.24
CA GLU A 62 12.91 9.76 -38.24
C GLU A 62 13.39 9.47 -36.81
N SER A 63 13.60 10.51 -36.01
CA SER A 63 14.03 10.38 -34.61
C SER A 63 13.04 9.58 -33.75
N ALA A 64 11.73 9.80 -33.93
CA ALA A 64 10.69 9.06 -33.22
C ALA A 64 10.65 7.59 -33.66
N VAL A 65 10.61 7.33 -34.96
CA VAL A 65 10.55 5.96 -35.49
C VAL A 65 11.78 5.15 -35.05
N LYS A 66 12.96 5.77 -35.08
CA LYS A 66 14.20 5.13 -34.63
C LYS A 66 14.20 4.86 -33.12
N ALA A 67 13.75 5.82 -32.30
CA ALA A 67 13.66 5.63 -30.85
C ALA A 67 12.67 4.52 -30.48
N VAL A 68 11.48 4.52 -31.06
CA VAL A 68 10.46 3.47 -30.86
C VAL A 68 11.02 2.09 -31.21
N LYS A 69 11.65 1.95 -32.38
CA LYS A 69 12.26 0.65 -32.78
C LYS A 69 13.40 0.22 -31.85
N HIS A 70 14.21 1.17 -31.40
CA HIS A 70 15.34 0.88 -30.51
C HIS A 70 14.90 0.47 -29.10
N LEU A 71 13.85 1.10 -28.58
CA LEU A 71 13.39 0.97 -27.20
C LEU A 71 12.26 -0.05 -27.01
N TRP A 72 11.64 -0.54 -28.08
CA TRP A 72 10.52 -1.49 -28.01
C TRP A 72 10.85 -2.70 -27.14
N VAL A 73 11.92 -3.44 -27.46
CA VAL A 73 12.30 -4.66 -26.72
C VAL A 73 12.90 -4.34 -25.35
N PRO A 74 13.86 -3.39 -25.20
CA PRO A 74 14.44 -3.08 -23.89
C PRO A 74 13.40 -2.62 -22.85
N LEU A 75 12.50 -1.71 -23.22
CA LEU A 75 11.48 -1.21 -22.29
C LEU A 75 10.41 -2.25 -22.00
N LEU A 76 10.06 -3.10 -22.97
CA LEU A 76 9.16 -4.22 -22.74
C LEU A 76 9.77 -5.22 -21.75
N GLY A 77 11.05 -5.54 -21.90
CA GLY A 77 11.78 -6.42 -20.98
C GLY A 77 11.81 -5.88 -19.55
N SER A 78 12.16 -4.59 -19.37
CA SER A 78 12.15 -3.93 -18.06
C SER A 78 10.74 -3.90 -17.43
N THR A 79 9.73 -3.57 -18.24
CA THR A 79 8.33 -3.55 -17.80
C THR A 79 7.85 -4.94 -17.38
N LEU A 80 8.10 -5.97 -18.21
CA LEU A 80 7.65 -7.32 -17.95
C LEU A 80 8.36 -7.96 -16.76
N THR A 81 9.66 -7.76 -16.61
CA THR A 81 10.41 -8.25 -15.44
C THR A 81 9.86 -7.66 -14.14
N THR A 82 9.50 -6.37 -14.14
CA THR A 82 8.86 -5.74 -12.98
C THR A 82 7.47 -6.32 -12.72
N ILE A 83 6.63 -6.47 -13.75
CA ILE A 83 5.31 -7.10 -13.61
C ILE A 83 5.43 -8.52 -13.06
N LEU A 84 6.39 -9.31 -13.56
CA LEU A 84 6.64 -10.68 -13.09
C LEU A 84 7.17 -10.73 -11.66
N ALA A 85 7.92 -9.72 -11.20
CA ALA A 85 8.33 -9.61 -9.80
C ALA A 85 7.15 -9.36 -8.86
N PHE A 86 6.11 -8.65 -9.32
CA PHE A 86 4.86 -8.44 -8.58
C PHE A 86 3.84 -9.57 -8.75
N ALA A 87 4.00 -10.44 -9.75
CA ALA A 87 3.06 -11.52 -10.05
C ALA A 87 2.77 -12.46 -8.87
N PRO A 88 3.76 -12.91 -8.07
CA PRO A 88 3.49 -13.80 -6.94
C PRO A 88 2.51 -13.21 -5.92
N ILE A 89 2.43 -11.87 -5.79
CA ILE A 89 1.60 -11.21 -4.79
C ILE A 89 0.12 -11.35 -5.15
N PHE A 90 -0.27 -11.03 -6.38
CA PHE A 90 -1.68 -11.13 -6.80
C PHE A 90 -2.09 -12.55 -7.21
N LEU A 91 -1.13 -13.46 -7.44
CA LEU A 91 -1.39 -14.89 -7.65
C LEU A 91 -1.43 -15.67 -6.32
N SER A 92 -1.05 -15.05 -5.21
CA SER A 92 -1.07 -15.69 -3.89
C SER A 92 -2.52 -15.97 -3.48
N PRO A 93 -2.86 -17.23 -3.13
CA PRO A 93 -4.20 -17.56 -2.68
C PRO A 93 -4.45 -17.04 -1.26
N GLY A 94 -5.72 -16.81 -0.95
CA GLY A 94 -6.18 -16.44 0.38
C GLY A 94 -6.28 -14.92 0.59
N ALA A 95 -6.73 -14.56 1.79
CA ALA A 95 -7.19 -13.20 2.06
C ALA A 95 -6.04 -12.15 2.06
N THR A 96 -4.80 -12.57 2.35
CA THR A 96 -3.61 -11.72 2.20
C THR A 96 -3.36 -11.35 0.73
N GLY A 97 -3.52 -12.30 -0.19
CA GLY A 97 -3.39 -12.08 -1.63
C GLY A 97 -4.51 -11.18 -2.16
N GLU A 98 -5.74 -11.35 -1.68
CA GLU A 98 -6.85 -10.45 -2.03
C GLU A 98 -6.61 -9.01 -1.55
N PHE A 99 -6.05 -8.85 -0.35
CA PHE A 99 -5.77 -7.54 0.24
C PHE A 99 -4.57 -6.82 -0.42
N VAL A 100 -3.42 -7.50 -0.50
CA VAL A 100 -2.17 -6.91 -1.04
C VAL A 100 -2.12 -6.98 -2.57
N GLY A 101 -2.84 -7.92 -3.19
CA GLY A 101 -2.89 -8.10 -4.64
C GLY A 101 -3.41 -6.86 -5.38
N ALA A 102 -4.30 -6.08 -4.76
CA ALA A 102 -4.77 -4.81 -5.32
C ALA A 102 -3.61 -3.83 -5.61
N ILE A 103 -2.56 -3.80 -4.77
CA ILE A 103 -1.34 -3.00 -5.01
C ILE A 103 -0.64 -3.51 -6.28
N ALA A 104 -0.36 -4.82 -6.31
CA ALA A 104 0.43 -5.45 -7.36
C ALA A 104 -0.25 -5.36 -8.73
N ILE A 105 -1.57 -5.53 -8.79
CA ILE A 105 -2.33 -5.39 -10.04
C ILE A 105 -2.34 -3.93 -10.51
N THR A 106 -2.56 -2.98 -9.60
CA THR A 106 -2.56 -1.55 -9.95
C THR A 106 -1.21 -1.12 -10.50
N VAL A 107 -0.10 -1.53 -9.87
CA VAL A 107 1.26 -1.30 -10.36
C VAL A 107 1.47 -1.93 -11.73
N SER A 108 1.02 -3.17 -11.93
CA SER A 108 1.15 -3.87 -13.22
C SER A 108 0.40 -3.16 -14.35
N PHE A 109 -0.82 -2.70 -14.10
CA PHE A 109 -1.59 -1.90 -15.07
C PHE A 109 -0.95 -0.55 -15.35
N SER A 110 -0.41 0.12 -14.33
CA SER A 110 0.34 1.37 -14.49
C SER A 110 1.60 1.19 -15.34
N LEU A 111 2.35 0.11 -15.16
CA LEU A 111 3.54 -0.18 -15.96
C LEU A 111 3.19 -0.50 -17.42
N ALA A 112 2.20 -1.36 -17.63
CA ALA A 112 1.71 -1.69 -18.97
C ALA A 112 1.17 -0.43 -19.69
N GLY A 113 0.39 0.39 -18.97
CA GLY A 113 -0.12 1.65 -19.48
C GLY A 113 0.99 2.64 -19.80
N SER A 114 2.01 2.75 -18.94
CA SER A 114 3.17 3.63 -19.13
C SER A 114 3.95 3.24 -20.38
N TYR A 115 4.18 1.94 -20.58
CA TYR A 115 4.84 1.42 -21.78
C TYR A 115 4.06 1.81 -23.05
N LEU A 116 2.75 1.60 -23.07
CA LEU A 116 1.90 1.94 -24.21
C LEU A 116 1.87 3.44 -24.49
N ILE A 117 1.67 4.27 -23.46
CA ILE A 117 1.59 5.73 -23.57
C ILE A 117 2.93 6.32 -24.00
N SER A 118 4.04 5.76 -23.51
CA SER A 118 5.38 6.18 -23.90
C SER A 118 5.63 6.00 -25.40
N HIS A 119 5.32 4.81 -25.94
CA HIS A 119 5.54 4.49 -27.35
C HIS A 119 4.55 5.15 -28.31
N THR A 120 3.37 5.53 -27.84
CA THR A 120 2.33 6.14 -28.68
C THR A 120 2.33 7.66 -28.56
N ILE A 121 1.81 8.18 -27.44
CA ILE A 121 1.57 9.61 -27.23
C ILE A 121 2.90 10.33 -26.98
N ILE A 122 3.73 9.84 -26.06
CA ILE A 122 4.95 10.56 -25.68
C ILE A 122 5.96 10.59 -26.82
N ALA A 123 6.17 9.49 -27.55
CA ALA A 123 7.04 9.47 -28.71
C ALA A 123 6.61 10.50 -29.77
N GLY A 124 5.31 10.54 -30.10
CA GLY A 124 4.75 11.49 -31.08
C GLY A 124 4.86 12.95 -30.64
N PHE A 125 4.50 13.26 -29.39
CA PHE A 125 4.63 14.62 -28.85
C PHE A 125 6.10 15.05 -28.77
N SER A 126 6.98 14.19 -28.28
CA SER A 126 8.42 14.50 -28.13
C SER A 126 9.06 14.84 -29.46
N ALA A 127 8.78 14.05 -30.51
CA ALA A 127 9.26 14.34 -31.85
C ALA A 127 8.77 15.69 -32.40
N ARG A 128 7.54 16.12 -32.07
CA ARG A 128 6.99 17.37 -32.58
C ARG A 128 7.59 18.61 -31.92
N PHE A 129 7.74 18.58 -30.59
CA PHE A 129 8.04 19.76 -29.78
C PHE A 129 9.48 19.86 -29.29
N LEU A 130 10.27 18.77 -29.30
CA LEU A 130 11.68 18.86 -28.92
C LEU A 130 12.47 19.69 -29.95
N PRO A 131 13.42 20.53 -29.51
CA PRO A 131 14.31 21.27 -30.39
C PRO A 131 15.34 20.34 -31.06
N SER A 132 15.79 20.69 -32.26
CA SER A 132 16.91 19.99 -32.96
C SER A 132 18.29 20.59 -32.64
N HIS A 133 18.33 21.81 -32.11
CA HIS A 133 19.57 22.49 -31.73
C HIS A 133 19.42 23.13 -30.36
N THR A 134 20.40 22.94 -29.48
CA THR A 134 20.52 23.67 -28.22
C THR A 134 21.19 25.01 -28.53
N SER A 135 20.43 26.10 -28.52
CA SER A 135 20.96 27.44 -28.83
C SER A 135 21.34 28.25 -27.59
N SER A 136 21.09 27.74 -26.37
CA SER A 136 21.34 28.46 -25.12
C SER A 136 21.98 27.56 -24.05
N ASN A 137 22.95 28.12 -23.33
CA ASN A 137 23.60 27.54 -22.14
C ASN A 137 22.72 27.67 -20.87
N ALA A 138 21.43 27.97 -21.02
CA ALA A 138 20.57 28.09 -19.86
C ALA A 138 20.38 26.72 -19.18
N TRP A 139 20.44 26.72 -17.85
CA TRP A 139 20.39 25.52 -17.00
C TRP A 139 19.19 24.61 -17.26
N TYR A 140 18.07 25.17 -17.75
CA TYR A 140 16.85 24.44 -18.10
C TYR A 140 16.93 23.69 -19.45
N GLN A 141 17.95 23.95 -20.28
CA GLN A 141 18.18 23.26 -21.56
C GLN A 141 19.36 22.27 -21.50
N THR A 142 20.43 22.61 -20.79
CA THR A 142 21.64 21.78 -20.67
C THR A 142 21.66 20.90 -19.42
N GLY A 143 20.67 21.05 -18.54
CA GLY A 143 20.63 20.39 -17.25
C GLY A 143 21.49 21.07 -16.18
N LEU A 144 21.35 20.60 -14.94
CA LEU A 144 22.07 21.11 -13.79
C LEU A 144 23.43 20.40 -13.69
N SER A 145 24.54 21.11 -13.91
CA SER A 145 25.88 20.57 -13.63
C SER A 145 26.38 21.12 -12.28
N ILE A 146 26.67 20.22 -11.34
CA ILE A 146 27.25 20.57 -10.04
C ILE A 146 28.71 20.05 -10.05
N PRO A 147 29.71 20.90 -10.37
CA PRO A 147 31.10 20.50 -10.55
C PRO A 147 31.74 19.70 -9.39
N PRO A 148 31.47 19.99 -8.10
CA PRO A 148 32.02 19.15 -7.02
C PRO A 148 31.42 17.75 -7.02
N LEU A 149 30.11 17.61 -7.28
CA LEU A 149 29.42 16.31 -7.34
C LEU A 149 29.91 15.48 -8.53
N THR A 150 30.06 16.10 -9.71
CA THR A 150 30.61 15.44 -10.89
C THR A 150 32.04 14.96 -10.66
N ARG A 151 32.88 15.76 -9.98
CA ARG A 151 34.26 15.35 -9.62
C ARG A 151 34.27 14.19 -8.63
N ALA A 152 33.42 14.22 -7.61
CA ALA A 152 33.28 13.15 -6.63
C ALA A 152 32.83 11.83 -7.28
N PHE A 153 31.79 11.87 -8.11
CA PHE A 153 31.32 10.71 -8.87
C PHE A 153 32.39 10.18 -9.84
N SER A 154 33.08 11.07 -10.56
CA SER A 154 34.18 10.66 -11.45
C SER A 154 35.32 9.99 -10.68
N ALA A 155 35.63 10.47 -9.48
CA ALA A 155 36.64 9.88 -8.61
C ALA A 155 36.21 8.49 -8.09
N SER A 156 34.95 8.31 -7.71
CA SER A 156 34.44 7.01 -7.26
C SER A 156 34.42 5.97 -8.38
N VAL A 157 34.00 6.35 -9.59
CA VAL A 157 34.07 5.48 -10.78
C VAL A 157 35.52 5.10 -11.10
N ARG A 158 36.44 6.07 -11.06
CA ARG A 158 37.87 5.82 -11.29
C ARG A 158 38.46 4.88 -10.23
N PHE A 159 38.05 5.03 -8.98
CA PHE A 159 38.45 4.13 -7.89
C PHE A 159 37.92 2.71 -8.14
N ALA A 160 36.64 2.57 -8.52
CA ALA A 160 36.02 1.28 -8.79
C ALA A 160 36.71 0.52 -9.92
N ILE A 161 37.07 1.22 -11.01
CA ILE A 161 37.80 0.63 -12.14
C ILE A 161 39.23 0.24 -11.75
N LYS A 162 39.93 1.08 -10.95
CA LYS A 162 41.31 0.80 -10.53
C LYS A 162 41.44 -0.33 -9.51
N ARG A 163 40.41 -0.53 -8.67
CA ARG A 163 40.42 -1.53 -7.58
C ARG A 163 39.09 -2.29 -7.53
N PRO A 164 38.80 -3.16 -8.52
CA PRO A 164 37.49 -3.80 -8.66
C PRO A 164 37.14 -4.69 -7.46
N LEU A 165 38.11 -5.42 -6.89
CA LEU A 165 37.86 -6.29 -5.73
C LEU A 165 37.42 -5.51 -4.49
N ILE A 166 38.03 -4.35 -4.23
CA ILE A 166 37.65 -3.49 -3.11
C ILE A 166 36.28 -2.87 -3.37
N ALA A 167 36.00 -2.46 -4.60
CA ALA A 167 34.70 -1.92 -4.97
C ALA A 167 33.59 -2.97 -4.80
N ILE A 168 33.82 -4.22 -5.23
CA ILE A 168 32.89 -5.33 -5.02
C ILE A 168 32.68 -5.57 -3.53
N ALA A 169 33.75 -5.61 -2.73
CA ALA A 169 33.65 -5.81 -1.28
C ALA A 169 32.81 -4.69 -0.61
N LEU A 170 33.03 -3.43 -0.98
CA LEU A 170 32.25 -2.29 -0.47
C LEU A 170 30.79 -2.34 -0.91
N VAL A 171 30.50 -2.71 -2.15
CA VAL A 171 29.13 -2.84 -2.66
C VAL A 171 28.41 -4.01 -1.99
N MET A 172 29.09 -5.13 -1.77
CA MET A 172 28.53 -6.32 -1.11
C MET A 172 28.33 -6.13 0.39
N LEU A 173 29.07 -5.22 1.03
CA LEU A 173 28.87 -4.89 2.43
C LEU A 173 27.43 -4.41 2.70
N VAL A 174 26.87 -3.60 1.80
CA VAL A 174 25.53 -3.02 1.95
C VAL A 174 24.42 -4.10 2.04
N PRO A 175 24.24 -5.00 1.06
CA PRO A 175 23.23 -6.06 1.17
C PRO A 175 23.51 -7.02 2.33
N LEU A 176 24.78 -7.34 2.65
CA LEU A 176 25.12 -8.19 3.80
C LEU A 176 24.65 -7.57 5.13
N THR A 177 24.91 -6.28 5.34
CA THR A 177 24.42 -5.57 6.53
C THR A 177 22.89 -5.48 6.55
N GLY A 178 22.25 -5.37 5.37
CA GLY A 178 20.79 -5.41 5.23
C GLY A 178 20.20 -6.75 5.66
N PHE A 179 20.73 -7.87 5.17
CA PHE A 179 20.29 -9.22 5.58
C PHE A 179 20.50 -9.48 7.07
N TRP A 180 21.64 -9.03 7.62
CA TRP A 180 21.90 -9.12 9.04
C TRP A 180 20.89 -8.30 9.87
N SER A 181 20.58 -7.07 9.45
CA SER A 181 19.61 -6.22 10.15
C SER A 181 18.17 -6.75 10.03
N ALA A 182 17.81 -7.34 8.89
CA ALA A 182 16.49 -7.92 8.66
C ALA A 182 16.19 -9.07 9.64
N SER A 183 17.20 -9.84 10.07
CA SER A 183 17.02 -10.90 11.07
C SER A 183 16.65 -10.41 12.47
N GLN A 184 16.77 -9.11 12.73
CA GLN A 184 16.45 -8.50 14.02
C GLN A 184 15.06 -7.84 14.02
N LEU A 185 14.37 -7.79 12.87
CA LEU A 185 13.02 -7.24 12.80
C LEU A 185 12.00 -8.24 13.33
N THR A 186 11.10 -7.76 14.19
CA THR A 186 9.91 -8.52 14.59
C THR A 186 8.95 -8.63 13.41
N GLU A 187 8.51 -9.84 13.09
CA GLU A 187 7.49 -10.06 12.06
C GLU A 187 6.13 -9.53 12.56
N GLN A 188 5.51 -8.67 11.76
CA GLN A 188 4.17 -8.18 11.97
C GLN A 188 3.34 -8.41 10.72
N PHE A 189 2.21 -9.13 10.85
CA PHE A 189 1.40 -9.55 9.71
C PHE A 189 0.67 -8.39 9.04
N PHE A 190 0.10 -7.46 9.82
CA PHE A 190 -0.48 -6.20 9.35
C PHE A 190 -0.25 -5.07 10.36
N PRO A 191 -0.08 -3.81 9.89
CA PRO A 191 0.02 -2.66 10.79
C PRO A 191 -1.31 -2.41 11.51
N PRO A 192 -1.28 -1.86 12.74
CA PRO A 192 -2.50 -1.48 13.44
C PRO A 192 -3.23 -0.38 12.65
N SER A 193 -4.56 -0.35 12.72
CA SER A 193 -5.32 0.69 12.02
C SER A 193 -5.27 2.03 12.77
N ASP A 194 -5.20 3.15 12.05
CA ASP A 194 -5.28 4.49 12.65
C ASP A 194 -6.74 4.96 12.79
N ARG A 195 -7.63 4.05 13.19
CA ARG A 195 -9.05 4.36 13.42
C ARG A 195 -9.25 4.88 14.83
N ASP A 196 -10.04 5.95 14.93
CA ASP A 196 -10.59 6.55 16.15
C ASP A 196 -11.77 5.75 16.72
N MET A 197 -11.92 4.48 16.31
CA MET A 197 -13.04 3.63 16.69
C MET A 197 -12.56 2.23 17.07
N PHE A 198 -13.19 1.64 18.08
CA PHE A 198 -12.99 0.26 18.51
C PHE A 198 -14.34 -0.38 18.87
N GLU A 199 -14.37 -1.71 18.87
CA GLU A 199 -15.57 -2.46 19.23
C GLU A 199 -15.44 -3.10 20.62
N ILE A 200 -16.57 -3.24 21.30
CA ILE A 200 -16.68 -4.04 22.52
C ILE A 200 -17.67 -5.15 22.22
N ARG A 201 -17.26 -6.40 22.38
CA ARG A 201 -18.13 -7.56 22.25
C ARG A 201 -18.34 -8.18 23.62
N VAL A 202 -19.59 -8.38 23.99
CA VAL A 202 -19.97 -8.99 25.26
C VAL A 202 -20.71 -10.28 24.96
N TYR A 203 -20.18 -11.38 25.49
CA TYR A 203 -20.76 -12.70 25.42
C TYR A 203 -21.17 -13.16 26.82
N LEU A 204 -22.47 -13.39 27.00
CA LEU A 204 -23.03 -14.05 28.18
C LEU A 204 -23.19 -15.56 27.92
N PRO A 205 -23.47 -16.37 28.96
CA PRO A 205 -23.84 -17.77 28.77
C PRO A 205 -25.00 -17.92 27.76
N PRO A 206 -25.00 -18.95 26.90
CA PRO A 206 -26.01 -19.10 25.83
C PRO A 206 -27.47 -19.11 26.29
N GLN A 207 -27.71 -19.41 27.56
CA GLN A 207 -29.03 -19.45 28.20
C GLN A 207 -29.51 -18.07 28.70
N ALA A 208 -28.68 -17.03 28.60
CA ALA A 208 -29.02 -15.68 29.03
C ALA A 208 -30.14 -15.08 28.18
N SER A 209 -31.05 -14.34 28.84
CA SER A 209 -32.10 -13.61 28.16
C SER A 209 -31.55 -12.33 27.51
N ILE A 210 -32.27 -11.82 26.51
CA ILE A 210 -31.93 -10.53 25.88
C ILE A 210 -31.90 -9.37 26.89
N PHE A 211 -32.74 -9.44 27.94
CA PHE A 211 -32.79 -8.44 29.01
C PHE A 211 -31.53 -8.49 29.88
N ALA A 212 -31.00 -9.68 30.18
CA ALA A 212 -29.74 -9.81 30.91
C ALA A 212 -28.55 -9.24 30.10
N SER A 213 -28.56 -9.42 28.78
CA SER A 213 -27.57 -8.81 27.87
C SER A 213 -27.71 -7.30 27.83
N GLN A 214 -28.92 -6.76 27.81
CA GLN A 214 -29.17 -5.32 27.88
C GLN A 214 -28.67 -4.73 29.21
N ASP A 215 -28.97 -5.35 30.35
CA ASP A 215 -28.52 -4.89 31.67
C ASP A 215 -26.99 -4.91 31.77
N THR A 216 -26.35 -5.92 31.17
CA THR A 216 -24.89 -6.03 31.12
C THR A 216 -24.30 -4.96 30.21
N ALA A 217 -24.90 -4.70 29.04
CA ALA A 217 -24.48 -3.62 28.14
C ALA A 217 -24.57 -2.25 28.82
N MET A 218 -25.63 -1.98 29.58
CA MET A 218 -25.77 -0.71 30.33
C MET A 218 -24.69 -0.54 31.39
N LYS A 219 -24.34 -1.60 32.14
CA LYS A 219 -23.22 -1.57 33.10
C LYS A 219 -21.88 -1.31 32.43
N VAL A 220 -21.64 -1.94 31.28
CA VAL A 220 -20.40 -1.72 30.51
C VAL A 220 -20.39 -0.31 29.93
N ASP A 221 -21.51 0.22 29.44
CA ASP A 221 -21.65 1.59 28.93
C ASP A 221 -21.25 2.62 29.99
N GLU A 222 -21.73 2.48 31.22
CA GLU A 222 -21.37 3.37 32.34
C GLU A 222 -19.86 3.39 32.57
N LEU A 223 -19.21 2.22 32.64
CA LEU A 223 -17.76 2.12 32.84
C LEU A 223 -16.95 2.70 31.67
N VAL A 224 -17.42 2.53 30.44
CA VAL A 224 -16.74 3.07 29.26
C VAL A 224 -16.82 4.60 29.25
N ARG A 225 -17.95 5.19 29.67
CA ARG A 225 -18.14 6.65 29.73
C ARG A 225 -17.27 7.36 30.77
N GLU A 226 -16.70 6.64 31.73
CA GLU A 226 -15.77 7.22 32.72
C GLU A 226 -14.42 7.61 32.10
N TYR A 227 -14.10 7.10 30.91
CA TYR A 227 -12.86 7.44 30.22
C TYR A 227 -12.98 8.77 29.47
N ASP A 228 -11.98 9.63 29.65
CA ASP A 228 -11.80 10.82 28.83
C ASP A 228 -11.52 10.45 27.37
N GLY A 229 -12.02 11.28 26.43
CA GLY A 229 -11.79 11.09 24.99
C GLY A 229 -12.85 10.23 24.29
N ILE A 230 -13.88 9.74 25.00
CA ILE A 230 -15.03 9.06 24.39
C ILE A 230 -16.03 10.09 23.84
N GLU A 231 -16.27 10.07 22.53
CA GLU A 231 -17.25 10.97 21.88
C GLU A 231 -18.64 10.35 21.77
N ARG A 232 -18.69 9.06 21.44
CA ARG A 232 -19.96 8.34 21.19
C ARG A 232 -19.80 6.86 21.49
N ILE A 233 -20.86 6.28 22.04
CA ILE A 233 -21.01 4.85 22.22
C ILE A 233 -22.38 4.48 21.68
N ASP A 234 -22.41 3.55 20.73
CA ASP A 234 -23.64 3.00 20.17
C ASP A 234 -23.67 1.49 20.47
N TRP A 235 -24.79 1.00 21.00
CA TRP A 235 -24.97 -0.41 21.37
C TRP A 235 -26.01 -1.10 20.48
N LEU A 236 -25.72 -2.34 20.10
CA LEU A 236 -26.67 -3.28 19.54
C LEU A 236 -26.75 -4.51 20.45
N VAL A 237 -27.96 -4.83 20.91
CA VAL A 237 -28.22 -5.99 21.76
C VAL A 237 -28.85 -7.08 20.91
N GLY A 238 -28.29 -8.29 20.95
CA GLY A 238 -28.79 -9.44 20.20
C GLY A 238 -28.37 -9.50 18.72
N ALA A 239 -27.57 -8.55 18.25
CA ALA A 239 -27.15 -8.44 16.85
C ALA A 239 -25.80 -7.73 16.73
N ASN A 240 -25.20 -7.83 15.54
CA ASN A 240 -23.99 -7.09 15.17
C ASN A 240 -24.33 -5.81 14.39
N PHE A 241 -23.42 -4.84 14.43
CA PHE A 241 -23.41 -3.72 13.50
C PHE A 241 -23.28 -4.22 12.05
N PRO A 242 -23.95 -3.59 11.08
CA PRO A 242 -23.71 -3.84 9.67
C PRO A 242 -22.22 -3.66 9.34
N SER A 243 -21.68 -4.49 8.45
CA SER A 243 -20.28 -4.37 8.03
C SER A 243 -20.06 -3.05 7.29
N PHE A 244 -19.30 -2.14 7.90
CA PHE A 244 -18.85 -0.88 7.28
C PHE A 244 -17.32 -0.81 7.15
N TYR A 245 -16.61 -1.73 7.80
CA TYR A 245 -15.16 -1.86 7.76
C TYR A 245 -14.80 -3.31 7.41
N TYR A 246 -13.77 -3.50 6.60
CA TYR A 246 -13.54 -4.75 5.86
C TYR A 246 -13.21 -5.96 6.75
N ASN A 247 -12.77 -5.75 7.99
CA ASN A 247 -12.52 -6.82 8.95
C ASN A 247 -13.70 -7.07 9.92
N LEU A 248 -14.79 -6.29 9.82
CA LEU A 248 -15.99 -6.49 10.62
C LEU A 248 -16.89 -7.50 9.92
N ILE A 249 -16.83 -8.75 10.38
CA ILE A 249 -17.76 -9.81 9.98
C ILE A 249 -18.98 -9.77 10.91
N VAL A 250 -20.17 -9.85 10.31
CA VAL A 250 -21.43 -10.11 11.02
C VAL A 250 -21.52 -11.62 11.28
N THR A 251 -21.23 -12.06 12.50
CA THR A 251 -21.25 -13.49 12.87
C THR A 251 -22.50 -13.89 13.66
N ASP A 252 -22.94 -13.04 14.58
CA ASP A 252 -23.90 -13.40 15.63
C ASP A 252 -25.19 -12.57 15.49
N ASN A 253 -26.03 -12.92 14.51
CA ASN A 253 -27.31 -12.25 14.29
C ASN A 253 -28.44 -13.03 14.98
N ARG A 254 -29.26 -12.35 15.80
CA ARG A 254 -30.32 -12.95 16.64
C ARG A 254 -29.80 -13.84 17.79
N ALA A 255 -28.74 -13.41 18.45
CA ALA A 255 -28.14 -14.12 19.58
C ALA A 255 -28.47 -13.39 20.90
N PRO A 256 -29.46 -13.84 21.70
CA PRO A 256 -29.90 -13.11 22.90
C PRO A 256 -28.80 -12.88 23.95
N TYR A 257 -27.77 -13.72 23.95
CA TYR A 257 -26.61 -13.70 24.85
C TYR A 257 -25.46 -12.81 24.37
N PHE A 258 -25.59 -12.17 23.19
CA PHE A 258 -24.54 -11.37 22.56
C PHE A 258 -24.96 -9.90 22.47
N THR A 259 -24.01 -9.01 22.72
CA THR A 259 -24.17 -7.58 22.45
C THR A 259 -22.85 -6.96 22.00
N GLN A 260 -22.96 -6.00 21.08
CA GLN A 260 -21.84 -5.31 20.49
C GLN A 260 -21.99 -3.80 20.73
N ALA A 261 -20.91 -3.16 21.18
CA ALA A 261 -20.77 -1.71 21.18
C ALA A 261 -19.80 -1.26 20.09
N MET A 262 -20.08 -0.11 19.51
CA MET A 262 -19.11 0.64 18.73
C MET A 262 -18.79 1.93 19.48
N VAL A 263 -17.52 2.11 19.81
CA VAL A 263 -17.04 3.26 20.58
C VAL A 263 -16.23 4.16 19.65
N LYS A 264 -16.61 5.44 19.59
CA LYS A 264 -15.86 6.49 18.89
C LYS A 264 -15.12 7.34 19.92
N THR A 265 -13.84 7.55 19.63
CA THR A 265 -12.93 8.41 20.39
C THR A 265 -12.59 9.68 19.62
N ASP A 266 -12.01 10.66 20.29
CA ASP A 266 -11.50 11.90 19.69
C ASP A 266 -10.33 11.66 18.73
N HIS A 267 -9.44 10.71 19.05
CA HIS A 267 -8.28 10.36 18.25
C HIS A 267 -7.88 8.89 18.36
N PHE A 268 -7.24 8.36 17.31
CA PHE A 268 -6.77 6.96 17.29
C PHE A 268 -5.76 6.65 18.41
N SER A 269 -5.01 7.66 18.87
CA SER A 269 -4.10 7.52 20.01
C SER A 269 -4.84 7.25 21.31
N SER A 270 -5.97 7.93 21.53
CA SER A 270 -6.82 7.75 22.70
C SER A 270 -7.43 6.35 22.71
N ALA A 271 -7.93 5.87 21.56
CA ALA A 271 -8.36 4.48 21.43
C ALA A 271 -7.24 3.49 21.81
N ASN A 272 -6.02 3.68 21.31
CA ASN A 272 -4.89 2.79 21.64
C ASN A 272 -4.53 2.77 23.13
N GLU A 273 -4.70 3.89 23.83
CA GLU A 273 -4.43 3.99 25.26
C GLU A 273 -5.57 3.39 26.11
N ILE A 274 -6.82 3.63 25.71
CA ILE A 274 -8.02 3.21 26.44
C ILE A 274 -8.21 1.69 26.35
N ILE A 275 -8.05 1.09 25.17
CA ILE A 275 -8.33 -0.34 24.92
C ILE A 275 -7.70 -1.28 25.97
N PRO A 276 -6.39 -1.25 26.26
CA PRO A 276 -5.78 -2.19 27.21
C PRO A 276 -6.27 -1.95 28.65
N LYS A 277 -6.43 -0.69 29.07
CA LYS A 277 -6.92 -0.32 30.42
C LYS A 277 -8.37 -0.77 30.60
N LEU A 278 -9.20 -0.51 29.60
CA LEU A 278 -10.60 -0.87 29.58
C LEU A 278 -10.78 -2.39 29.59
N GLN A 279 -9.99 -3.14 28.82
CA GLN A 279 -10.02 -4.61 28.82
C GLN A 279 -9.75 -5.17 30.23
N GLU A 280 -8.77 -4.64 30.95
CA GLU A 280 -8.43 -5.07 32.32
C GLU A 280 -9.53 -4.72 33.33
N GLN A 281 -10.10 -3.50 33.25
CA GLN A 281 -11.19 -3.07 34.12
C GLN A 281 -12.46 -3.91 33.90
N LEU A 282 -12.84 -4.16 32.65
CA LEU A 282 -14.05 -4.92 32.32
C LEU A 282 -13.94 -6.40 32.74
N ASN A 283 -12.75 -6.99 32.62
CA ASN A 283 -12.49 -8.34 33.13
C ASN A 283 -12.73 -8.47 34.64
N SER A 284 -12.44 -7.41 35.39
CA SER A 284 -12.58 -7.38 36.85
C SER A 284 -13.99 -7.01 37.30
N ALA A 285 -14.63 -6.05 36.61
CA ALA A 285 -15.92 -5.49 37.00
C ALA A 285 -17.11 -6.37 36.59
N VAL A 286 -16.99 -7.15 35.51
CA VAL A 286 -18.09 -7.98 34.97
C VAL A 286 -17.60 -9.42 34.75
N PRO A 287 -17.28 -10.17 35.82
CA PRO A 287 -16.71 -11.52 35.69
C PRO A 287 -17.69 -12.57 35.12
N ASN A 288 -18.99 -12.25 35.11
CA ASN A 288 -20.03 -13.15 34.63
C ASN A 288 -20.21 -13.13 33.10
N ALA A 289 -19.48 -12.27 32.39
CA ALA A 289 -19.52 -12.15 30.93
C ALA A 289 -18.11 -12.18 30.36
N GLN A 290 -17.96 -12.77 29.17
CA GLN A 290 -16.74 -12.66 28.40
C GLN A 290 -16.79 -11.36 27.58
N ILE A 291 -15.93 -10.41 27.91
CA ILE A 291 -15.87 -9.11 27.25
C ILE A 291 -14.57 -9.00 26.45
N LEU A 292 -14.68 -8.66 25.17
CA LEU A 292 -13.56 -8.47 24.27
C LEU A 292 -13.58 -7.02 23.75
N VAL A 293 -12.57 -6.24 24.11
CA VAL A 293 -12.32 -4.90 23.58
C VAL A 293 -11.36 -5.05 22.41
N ARG A 294 -11.86 -4.86 21.19
CA ARG A 294 -11.08 -5.10 19.97
C ARG A 294 -10.91 -3.82 19.17
N LYS A 295 -9.68 -3.58 18.74
CA LYS A 295 -9.38 -2.54 17.76
C LYS A 295 -9.90 -2.96 16.39
N LEU A 296 -10.34 -1.99 15.59
CA LEU A 296 -10.48 -2.20 14.16
C LEU A 296 -9.06 -2.32 13.56
N GLU A 297 -8.67 -3.50 13.10
CA GLU A 297 -7.34 -3.74 12.51
C GLU A 297 -7.31 -3.71 10.98
N GLN A 298 -6.11 -3.68 10.40
CA GLN A 298 -5.95 -3.85 8.95
C GLN A 298 -5.72 -5.32 8.57
N GLY A 299 -6.11 -5.68 7.35
CA GLY A 299 -6.01 -7.04 6.84
C GLY A 299 -7.28 -7.88 7.05
N PRO A 300 -7.18 -9.19 6.79
CA PRO A 300 -8.30 -10.11 6.82
C PRO A 300 -8.79 -10.37 8.25
N PRO A 301 -10.07 -10.65 8.42
CA PRO A 301 -10.65 -10.90 9.74
C PRO A 301 -10.10 -12.19 10.36
N PHE A 302 -9.81 -12.12 11.66
CA PHE A 302 -9.40 -13.26 12.49
C PHE A 302 -10.15 -13.23 13.83
N ASN A 303 -10.38 -14.38 14.48
CA ASN A 303 -11.14 -14.40 15.74
C ASN A 303 -10.26 -14.02 16.93
N ALA A 304 -9.06 -14.59 17.01
CA ALA A 304 -8.07 -14.31 18.05
C ALA A 304 -6.64 -14.37 17.47
N PRO A 305 -5.67 -13.63 18.04
CA PRO A 305 -4.27 -13.72 17.62
C PRO A 305 -3.69 -15.14 17.74
N ILE A 306 -4.21 -15.93 18.69
CA ILE A 306 -3.83 -17.32 18.92
C ILE A 306 -5.13 -18.13 19.11
N GLU A 307 -5.34 -19.16 18.29
CA GLU A 307 -6.43 -20.13 18.44
C GLU A 307 -5.85 -21.51 18.79
N LEU A 308 -6.40 -22.15 19.82
CA LEU A 308 -6.14 -23.55 20.13
C LEU A 308 -7.40 -24.36 19.84
N ARG A 309 -7.32 -25.33 18.93
CA ARG A 309 -8.42 -26.26 18.63
C ARG A 309 -8.08 -27.62 19.20
N VAL A 310 -8.86 -28.05 20.19
CA VAL A 310 -8.73 -29.38 20.80
C VAL A 310 -9.74 -30.30 20.11
N TYR A 311 -9.24 -31.39 19.54
CA TYR A 311 -10.07 -32.41 18.92
C TYR A 311 -10.02 -33.68 19.78
N GLY A 312 -11.17 -34.36 19.90
CA GLY A 312 -11.28 -35.66 20.53
C GLY A 312 -12.29 -36.52 19.78
N GLU A 313 -11.98 -37.80 19.62
CA GLU A 313 -12.99 -38.80 19.26
C GLU A 313 -13.77 -39.09 20.55
N ASN A 314 -15.08 -38.81 20.56
CA ASN A 314 -15.94 -39.23 21.67
C ASN A 314 -15.99 -40.76 21.75
#